data_AF-A0A2D5H270-F1
#
_entry.id   AF-A0A2D5H270-F1
#
_cell.length_a   1.000
_cell.length_b   1.000
_cell.length_c   1.000
_cell.angle_alpha   90.00
_cell.angle_beta   90.00
_cell.angle_gamma   90.00
#
_symmetry.space_group_name_H-M   'P 1'
#
loop_
_entity.id
_entity.type
_entity.pdbx_description
1 polymer ?
#
loop_
_entity_poly.entity_id
_entity_poly.type
_entity_poly.pdbx_seq_one_letter_code
_entity_poly.pdbx_strand_id
1 'polypeptide(L)'
;MTEKPPWEKSGPLPGERDFDPDAGDLDAQVAWKHFGGLTLSEAYQRFQEDPEKHTEDFMYMGGKAFAYYFPVLERYLLVTPVWREENGVEWCQILGLGAAIQFQFTKETLPEVRELVSHVLQLISYVKESIKVHVASGHPYISNPEIQQHVIAEWDALEQHLQQFKEQ
;
A
#
# COMPACT_ATOMS: atom_id res chain seq x y z
N MET A 1 -4.03 10.17 -26.25
CA MET A 1 -4.79 9.04 -25.65
C MET A 1 -4.57 9.14 -24.16
N THR A 2 -5.59 9.47 -23.38
CA THR A 2 -5.52 9.41 -21.92
C THR A 2 -5.48 7.93 -21.55
N GLU A 3 -4.31 7.46 -21.09
CA GLU A 3 -4.22 6.12 -20.50
C GLU A 3 -5.22 6.04 -19.34
N LYS A 4 -5.97 4.93 -19.29
CA LYS A 4 -6.87 4.69 -18.17
C LYS A 4 -6.04 4.59 -16.89
N PRO A 5 -6.56 5.09 -15.75
CA PRO A 5 -5.86 4.95 -14.48
C PRO A 5 -5.49 3.49 -14.18
N PRO A 6 -4.40 3.21 -13.45
CA PRO A 6 -3.95 1.84 -13.19
C PRO A 6 -5.01 0.95 -12.53
N TRP A 7 -5.90 1.53 -11.72
CA TRP A 7 -7.03 0.84 -11.07
C TRP A 7 -8.22 0.53 -12.00
N GLU A 8 -8.16 0.92 -13.27
CA GLU A 8 -9.11 0.52 -14.34
C GLU A 8 -8.52 -0.54 -15.28
N LYS A 9 -7.30 -1.04 -15.00
CA LYS A 9 -6.69 -2.10 -15.80
C LYS A 9 -7.46 -3.41 -15.65
N SER A 10 -7.68 -4.08 -16.77
CA SER A 10 -8.26 -5.43 -16.84
C SER A 10 -7.17 -6.44 -17.15
N GLY A 11 -7.01 -7.44 -16.29
CA GLY A 11 -6.09 -8.58 -16.46
C GLY A 11 -6.69 -9.84 -15.84
N PRO A 12 -6.08 -11.02 -16.06
CA PRO A 12 -6.50 -12.23 -15.38
C PRO A 12 -6.38 -12.04 -13.86
N LEU A 13 -7.42 -12.46 -13.13
CA LEU A 13 -7.43 -12.42 -11.67
C LEU A 13 -6.34 -13.36 -11.12
N PRO A 14 -5.61 -12.95 -10.08
CA PRO A 14 -4.69 -13.85 -9.39
C PRO A 14 -5.45 -15.05 -8.81
N GLY A 15 -4.87 -16.24 -8.92
CA GLY A 15 -5.37 -17.45 -8.27
C GLY A 15 -4.79 -17.61 -6.86
N GLU A 16 -5.28 -18.62 -6.13
CA GLU A 16 -4.85 -18.91 -4.75
C GLU A 16 -3.32 -19.08 -4.62
N ARG A 17 -2.68 -19.74 -5.59
CA ARG A 17 -1.20 -19.90 -5.61
C ARG A 17 -0.43 -18.62 -5.91
N ASP A 18 -1.09 -17.60 -6.44
CA ASP A 18 -0.46 -16.29 -6.61
C ASP A 18 -0.43 -15.51 -5.28
N PHE A 19 -1.25 -15.92 -4.30
CA PHE A 19 -1.24 -15.41 -2.92
C PHE A 19 -0.33 -16.26 -2.02
N ASP A 20 -0.46 -17.58 -2.04
CA ASP A 20 0.33 -18.52 -1.22
C ASP A 20 1.03 -19.56 -2.12
N PRO A 21 2.19 -19.22 -2.71
CA PRO A 21 2.88 -20.11 -3.66
C PRO A 21 3.28 -21.46 -3.07
N ASP A 22 3.63 -21.47 -1.78
CA ASP A 22 4.13 -22.64 -1.05
C ASP A 22 3.03 -23.39 -0.26
N ALA A 23 1.80 -22.88 -0.27
CA ALA A 23 0.63 -23.45 0.40
C ALA A 23 0.83 -23.69 1.92
N GLY A 24 1.51 -22.75 2.58
CA GLY A 24 1.92 -22.87 3.98
C GLY A 24 1.80 -21.60 4.81
N ASP A 25 1.47 -20.47 4.19
CA ASP A 25 1.40 -19.18 4.85
C ASP A 25 -0.04 -18.85 5.26
N LEU A 26 -0.29 -18.80 6.57
CA LEU A 26 -1.63 -18.53 7.12
C LEU A 26 -2.09 -17.11 6.80
N ASP A 27 -1.18 -16.14 6.77
CA ASP A 27 -1.49 -14.74 6.50
C ASP A 27 -1.81 -14.55 5.02
N ALA A 28 -1.06 -15.22 4.13
CA ALA A 28 -1.37 -15.27 2.71
C ALA A 28 -2.73 -15.92 2.40
N GLN A 29 -3.10 -16.97 3.14
CA GLN A 29 -4.42 -17.62 3.01
C GLN A 29 -5.56 -16.72 3.51
N VAL A 30 -5.31 -15.89 4.52
CA VAL A 30 -6.28 -14.87 4.97
C VAL A 30 -6.42 -13.79 3.89
N ALA A 31 -5.32 -13.33 3.30
CA ALA A 31 -5.36 -12.38 2.19
C ALA A 31 -6.13 -12.93 0.99
N TRP A 32 -5.98 -14.23 0.66
CA TRP A 32 -6.79 -14.90 -0.37
C TRP A 32 -8.29 -14.89 -0.03
N LYS A 33 -8.68 -15.14 1.22
CA LYS A 33 -10.10 -15.08 1.62
C LYS A 33 -10.68 -13.67 1.51
N HIS A 34 -9.87 -12.64 1.74
CA HIS A 34 -10.32 -11.27 1.68
C HIS A 34 -10.36 -10.72 0.25
N PHE A 35 -9.37 -11.02 -0.59
CA PHE A 35 -9.18 -10.39 -1.90
C PHE A 35 -9.27 -11.35 -3.09
N GLY A 36 -9.18 -12.66 -2.88
CA GLY A 36 -9.19 -13.67 -3.93
C GLY A 36 -10.39 -13.57 -4.85
N GLY A 37 -10.13 -13.45 -6.15
CA GLY A 37 -11.18 -13.35 -7.17
C GLY A 37 -11.89 -11.99 -7.27
N LEU A 38 -11.47 -10.98 -6.49
CA LEU A 38 -12.02 -9.63 -6.60
C LEU A 38 -11.37 -8.86 -7.76
N THR A 39 -12.17 -8.08 -8.49
CA THR A 39 -11.64 -7.04 -9.37
C THR A 39 -10.99 -5.92 -8.57
N LEU A 40 -10.14 -5.09 -9.19
CA LEU A 40 -9.54 -3.93 -8.51
C LEU A 40 -10.56 -2.97 -7.90
N SER A 41 -11.76 -2.86 -8.50
CA SER A 41 -12.83 -2.03 -7.96
C SER A 41 -13.46 -2.64 -6.70
N GLU A 42 -13.72 -3.96 -6.71
CA GLU A 42 -14.24 -4.68 -5.54
C GLU A 42 -13.20 -4.77 -4.42
N ALA A 43 -11.93 -5.02 -4.77
CA ALA A 43 -10.82 -5.02 -3.83
C ALA A 43 -10.61 -3.65 -3.19
N TYR A 44 -10.77 -2.55 -3.95
CA TYR A 44 -10.74 -1.21 -3.37
C TYR A 44 -11.89 -0.97 -2.38
N GLN A 45 -13.11 -1.39 -2.72
CA GLN A 45 -14.23 -1.31 -1.78
C GLN A 45 -13.96 -2.12 -0.50
N ARG A 46 -13.46 -3.35 -0.64
CA ARG A 46 -13.07 -4.20 0.50
C ARG A 46 -12.00 -3.53 1.36
N PHE A 47 -10.94 -3.00 0.75
CA PHE A 47 -9.87 -2.33 1.48
C PHE A 47 -10.39 -1.12 2.27
N GLN A 48 -11.35 -0.37 1.73
CA GLN A 48 -11.96 0.77 2.42
C GLN A 48 -12.86 0.40 3.61
N GLU A 49 -13.32 -0.85 3.73
CA GLU A 49 -14.14 -1.29 4.87
C GLU A 49 -13.35 -1.23 6.18
N ASP A 50 -12.07 -1.61 6.14
CA ASP A 50 -11.15 -1.60 7.28
C ASP A 50 -9.69 -1.58 6.78
N PRO A 51 -9.15 -0.39 6.44
CA PRO A 51 -7.79 -0.27 5.89
C PRO A 51 -6.71 -0.79 6.85
N GLU A 52 -6.90 -0.61 8.16
CA GLU A 52 -5.94 -1.06 9.18
C GLU A 52 -5.84 -2.58 9.17
N LYS A 53 -6.99 -3.26 9.23
CA LYS A 53 -7.05 -4.72 9.14
C LYS A 53 -6.50 -5.25 7.81
N HIS A 54 -6.82 -4.59 6.70
CA HIS A 54 -6.43 -5.06 5.38
C HIS A 54 -5.00 -4.69 4.99
N THR A 55 -4.29 -3.88 5.78
CA THR A 55 -2.88 -3.55 5.53
C THR A 55 -2.00 -4.79 5.62
N GLU A 56 -2.24 -5.68 6.60
CA GLU A 56 -1.50 -6.95 6.73
C GLU A 56 -1.76 -7.90 5.55
N ASP A 57 -2.97 -7.91 4.99
CA ASP A 57 -3.25 -8.73 3.80
C ASP A 57 -2.35 -8.35 2.62
N PHE A 58 -2.08 -7.05 2.44
CA PHE A 58 -1.13 -6.55 1.42
C PHE A 58 0.33 -6.79 1.79
N MET A 59 0.64 -6.83 3.09
CA MET A 59 1.97 -7.15 3.59
C MET A 59 2.32 -8.62 3.32
N TYR A 60 1.38 -9.55 3.50
CA TYR A 60 1.66 -11.00 3.45
C TYR A 60 1.15 -11.72 2.19
N MET A 61 0.36 -11.08 1.32
CA MET A 61 0.01 -11.69 0.03
C MET A 61 1.24 -11.94 -0.84
N GLY A 62 1.23 -13.01 -1.63
CA GLY A 62 2.29 -13.32 -2.57
C GLY A 62 2.56 -12.19 -3.58
N GLY A 63 3.81 -12.03 -4.00
CA GLY A 63 4.25 -10.89 -4.80
C GLY A 63 3.52 -10.73 -6.14
N LYS A 64 3.09 -11.84 -6.76
CA LYS A 64 2.25 -11.80 -7.96
C LYS A 64 0.83 -11.28 -7.68
N ALA A 65 0.20 -11.68 -6.58
CA ALA A 65 -1.08 -11.11 -6.15
C ALA A 65 -0.90 -9.64 -5.76
N PHE A 66 0.16 -9.29 -5.02
CA PHE A 66 0.49 -7.91 -4.68
C PHE A 66 0.66 -7.04 -5.92
N ALA A 67 1.40 -7.50 -6.93
CA ALA A 67 1.60 -6.76 -8.17
C ALA A 67 0.27 -6.45 -8.89
N TYR A 68 -0.68 -7.40 -8.85
CA TYR A 68 -2.02 -7.19 -9.36
C TYR A 68 -2.81 -6.17 -8.52
N TYR A 69 -2.86 -6.34 -7.20
CA TYR A 69 -3.69 -5.51 -6.31
C TYR A 69 -3.06 -4.18 -5.90
N PHE A 70 -1.77 -3.93 -6.15
CA PHE A 70 -1.09 -2.68 -5.81
C PHE A 70 -1.84 -1.39 -6.23
N PRO A 71 -2.53 -1.33 -7.40
CA PRO A 71 -3.36 -0.18 -7.76
C PRO A 71 -4.46 0.18 -6.74
N VAL A 72 -4.87 -0.76 -5.88
CA VAL A 72 -5.78 -0.50 -4.75
C VAL A 72 -5.13 0.42 -3.73
N LEU A 73 -3.90 0.11 -3.31
CA LEU A 73 -3.13 0.94 -2.39
C LEU A 73 -2.77 2.29 -3.03
N GLU A 74 -2.34 2.26 -4.30
CA GLU A 74 -2.03 3.48 -5.05
C GLU A 74 -3.23 4.43 -5.09
N ARG A 75 -4.41 3.91 -5.48
CA ARG A 75 -5.64 4.70 -5.48
C ARG A 75 -5.97 5.23 -4.10
N TYR A 76 -5.89 4.38 -3.07
CA TYR A 76 -6.19 4.78 -1.70
C TYR A 76 -5.30 5.94 -1.24
N LEU A 77 -3.99 5.82 -1.45
CA LEU A 77 -3.00 6.83 -1.07
C LEU A 77 -3.18 8.16 -1.84
N LEU A 78 -3.66 8.11 -3.08
CA LEU A 78 -3.89 9.30 -3.91
C LEU A 78 -5.19 10.06 -3.59
N VAL A 79 -6.19 9.41 -3.00
CA VAL A 79 -7.53 10.00 -2.79
C VAL A 79 -7.94 10.12 -1.34
N THR A 80 -7.25 9.44 -0.43
CA THR A 80 -7.52 9.48 1.01
C THR A 80 -6.61 10.52 1.68
N PRO A 81 -7.16 11.43 2.50
CA PRO A 81 -6.33 12.36 3.26
C PRO A 81 -5.46 11.60 4.25
N VAL A 82 -4.22 12.06 4.46
CA VAL A 82 -3.25 11.38 5.33
C VAL A 82 -3.74 11.25 6.77
N TRP A 83 -4.45 12.26 7.27
CA TRP A 83 -5.12 12.25 8.57
C TRP A 83 -6.62 12.44 8.38
N ARG A 84 -7.41 11.76 9.20
CA ARG A 84 -8.87 11.87 9.24
C ARG A 84 -9.34 11.91 10.69
N GLU A 85 -10.26 12.82 11.00
CA GLU A 85 -10.99 12.80 12.27
C GLU A 85 -12.17 11.82 12.19
N GLU A 86 -12.27 10.93 13.17
CA GLU A 86 -13.40 10.03 13.37
C GLU A 86 -13.77 9.99 14.85
N ASN A 87 -15.03 10.29 15.16
CA ASN A 87 -15.55 10.36 16.53
C ASN A 87 -14.73 11.25 17.49
N GLY A 88 -14.17 12.36 16.96
CA GLY A 88 -13.33 13.28 17.73
C GLY A 88 -11.90 12.78 17.98
N VAL A 89 -11.49 11.69 17.33
CA VAL A 89 -10.12 11.16 17.36
C VAL A 89 -9.54 11.26 15.95
N GLU A 90 -8.37 11.88 15.81
CA GLU A 90 -7.66 11.95 14.54
C GLU A 90 -6.78 10.70 14.36
N TRP A 91 -6.93 10.04 13.20
CA TRP A 91 -6.23 8.81 12.85
C TRP A 91 -5.40 9.02 11.58
N CYS A 92 -4.14 8.54 11.61
CA CYS A 92 -3.30 8.51 10.42
C CYS A 92 -3.75 7.35 9.52
N GLN A 93 -4.27 7.69 8.34
CA GLN A 93 -4.86 6.73 7.40
C GLN A 93 -3.82 5.92 6.62
N ILE A 94 -2.54 6.29 6.71
CA ILE A 94 -1.45 5.69 5.94
C ILE A 94 -0.40 4.99 6.82
N LEU A 95 -0.66 4.91 8.13
CA LEU A 95 0.20 4.24 9.09
C LEU A 95 0.33 2.75 8.72
N GLY A 96 1.55 2.23 8.68
CA GLY A 96 1.83 0.82 8.36
C GLY A 96 1.84 0.50 6.86
N LEU A 97 1.28 1.35 5.99
CA LEU A 97 1.22 1.07 4.54
C LEU A 97 2.59 1.09 3.86
N GLY A 98 3.47 2.00 4.26
CA GLY A 98 4.85 2.03 3.79
C GLY A 98 5.61 0.76 4.20
N ALA A 99 5.40 0.28 5.43
CA ALA A 99 5.99 -0.97 5.91
C ALA A 99 5.45 -2.20 5.16
N ALA A 100 4.13 -2.27 4.95
CA ALA A 100 3.49 -3.34 4.18
C ALA A 100 4.00 -3.39 2.74
N ILE A 101 4.10 -2.23 2.07
CA ILE A 101 4.68 -2.14 0.73
C ILE A 101 6.15 -2.56 0.77
N GLN A 102 6.94 -2.12 1.75
CA GLN A 102 8.37 -2.47 1.84
C GLN A 102 8.57 -3.98 1.95
N PHE A 103 7.73 -4.66 2.72
CA PHE A 103 7.79 -6.11 2.94
C PHE A 103 7.67 -6.91 1.63
N GLN A 104 7.00 -6.35 0.62
CA GLN A 104 6.82 -6.97 -0.69
C GLN A 104 8.02 -6.85 -1.62
N PHE A 105 9.05 -6.07 -1.27
CA PHE A 105 10.27 -5.92 -2.06
C PHE A 105 11.42 -6.72 -1.45
N THR A 106 11.32 -8.06 -1.44
CA THR A 106 12.42 -8.95 -1.06
C THR A 106 13.11 -9.52 -2.31
N LYS A 107 14.19 -10.28 -2.14
CA LYS A 107 14.86 -10.95 -3.28
C LYS A 107 13.95 -11.97 -3.96
N GLU A 108 13.10 -12.62 -3.18
CA GLU A 108 12.20 -13.69 -3.57
C GLU A 108 11.03 -13.16 -4.42
N THR A 109 10.41 -12.05 -4.00
CA THR A 109 9.27 -11.43 -4.69
C THR A 109 9.67 -10.40 -5.75
N LEU A 110 10.92 -9.93 -5.76
CA LEU A 110 11.40 -8.91 -6.71
C LEU A 110 11.06 -9.22 -8.19
N PRO A 111 11.16 -10.45 -8.70
CA PRO A 111 10.80 -10.73 -10.10
C PRO A 111 9.36 -10.33 -10.45
N GLU A 112 8.44 -10.34 -9.49
CA GLU A 112 7.02 -10.07 -9.66
C GLU A 112 6.70 -8.58 -9.48
N VAL A 113 7.42 -7.92 -8.55
CA VAL A 113 7.15 -6.52 -8.17
C VAL A 113 8.14 -5.51 -8.76
N ARG A 114 9.17 -5.95 -9.51
CA ARG A 114 10.22 -5.07 -10.06
C ARG A 114 9.66 -3.90 -10.86
N GLU A 115 8.64 -4.15 -11.69
CA GLU A 115 8.03 -3.09 -12.51
C GLU A 115 7.36 -2.00 -11.66
N LEU A 116 6.98 -2.32 -10.42
CA LEU A 116 6.37 -1.36 -9.50
C LEU A 116 7.37 -0.40 -8.85
N VAL A 117 8.68 -0.70 -8.84
CA VAL A 117 9.68 0.11 -8.10
C VAL A 117 9.57 1.60 -8.44
N SER A 118 9.50 1.93 -9.74
CA SER A 118 9.42 3.31 -10.19
C SER A 118 8.08 3.97 -9.84
N HIS A 119 6.99 3.21 -9.87
CA HIS A 119 5.66 3.71 -9.49
C HIS A 119 5.57 3.95 -7.98
N VAL A 120 6.10 3.04 -7.16
CA VAL A 120 6.12 3.20 -5.72
C VAL A 120 6.98 4.42 -5.32
N LEU A 121 8.14 4.64 -5.95
CA LEU A 121 8.96 5.84 -5.69
C LEU A 121 8.21 7.16 -6.00
N GLN A 122 7.40 7.19 -7.07
CA GLN A 122 6.55 8.34 -7.37
C GLN A 122 5.45 8.52 -6.31
N LEU A 123 4.84 7.42 -5.87
CA LEU A 123 3.81 7.43 -4.84
C LEU A 123 4.36 7.89 -3.48
N ILE A 124 5.56 7.45 -3.11
CA ILE A 124 6.29 7.93 -1.92
C ILE A 124 6.46 9.45 -1.97
N SER A 125 6.88 9.98 -3.13
CA SER A 125 7.06 11.43 -3.32
C SER A 125 5.75 12.19 -3.06
N TYR A 126 4.64 11.68 -3.59
CA TYR A 126 3.30 12.23 -3.36
C TYR A 126 2.89 12.17 -1.88
N VAL A 127 3.10 11.03 -1.22
CA VAL A 127 2.75 10.83 0.19
C VAL A 127 3.55 11.75 1.09
N LYS A 128 4.86 11.86 0.88
CA LYS A 128 5.74 12.75 1.65
C LYS A 128 5.35 14.22 1.47
N GLU A 129 4.94 14.62 0.27
CA GLU A 129 4.42 15.98 0.06
C GLU A 129 3.08 16.21 0.78
N SER A 130 2.17 15.23 0.71
CA SER A 130 0.89 15.28 1.41
C SER A 130 1.07 15.39 2.94
N ILE A 131 2.05 14.67 3.50
CA ILE A 131 2.44 14.80 4.91
C ILE A 131 2.91 16.22 5.22
N LYS A 132 3.83 16.77 4.42
CA LYS A 132 4.37 18.13 4.62
C LYS A 132 3.29 19.19 4.57
N VAL A 133 2.39 19.13 3.57
CA VAL A 133 1.28 20.07 3.41
C VAL A 133 0.35 20.01 4.62
N HIS A 134 0.02 18.81 5.10
CA HIS A 134 -0.81 18.65 6.28
C HIS A 134 -0.15 19.25 7.52
N VAL A 135 1.13 18.97 7.77
CA VAL A 135 1.89 19.55 8.90
C VAL A 135 1.96 21.08 8.80
N ALA A 136 2.21 21.61 7.61
CA ALA A 136 2.29 23.05 7.37
C ALA A 136 0.94 23.78 7.54
N SER A 137 -0.18 23.07 7.39
CA SER A 137 -1.51 23.65 7.60
C SER A 137 -1.76 24.10 9.04
N GLY A 138 -0.92 23.64 9.98
CA GLY A 138 -1.06 23.97 11.39
C GLY A 138 -2.33 23.40 12.01
N HIS A 139 -2.87 22.31 11.43
CA HIS A 139 -4.06 21.65 11.96
C HIS A 139 -3.82 21.32 13.45
N PRO A 140 -4.68 21.79 14.36
CA PRO A 140 -4.39 21.86 15.79
C PRO A 140 -4.29 20.50 16.50
N TYR A 141 -4.49 19.40 15.77
CA TYR A 141 -4.72 18.08 16.34
C TYR A 141 -3.77 17.00 15.83
N ILE A 142 -2.50 17.33 15.53
CA ILE A 142 -1.41 16.32 15.47
C ILE A 142 -1.35 15.66 16.86
N SER A 143 -2.18 14.64 17.05
CA SER A 143 -2.59 14.11 18.34
C SER A 143 -1.47 13.29 18.99
N ASN A 144 -0.49 12.87 18.18
CA ASN A 144 0.73 12.27 18.67
C ASN A 144 1.93 12.57 17.74
N PRO A 145 2.86 13.45 18.14
CA PRO A 145 4.11 13.69 17.41
C PRO A 145 4.94 12.42 17.15
N GLU A 146 4.83 11.41 18.02
CA GLU A 146 5.52 10.12 17.83
C GLU A 146 4.95 9.37 16.63
N ILE A 147 3.63 9.35 16.44
CA ILE A 147 3.00 8.72 15.26
C ILE A 147 3.43 9.44 13.99
N GLN A 148 3.46 10.78 14.00
CA GLN A 148 3.93 11.54 12.84
C GLN A 148 5.39 11.20 12.50
N GLN A 149 6.29 11.19 13.49
CA GLN A 149 7.69 10.83 13.28
C GLN A 149 7.84 9.39 12.78
N HIS A 150 7.05 8.48 13.32
CA HIS A 150 7.02 7.09 12.90
C HIS A 150 6.60 6.93 11.45
N VAL A 151 5.50 7.57 11.04
CA VAL A 151 5.03 7.56 9.65
C VAL A 151 6.10 8.13 8.71
N ILE A 152 6.70 9.28 9.04
CA ILE A 152 7.78 9.84 8.22
C ILE A 152 8.94 8.85 8.08
N ALA A 153 9.38 8.25 9.18
CA ALA A 153 10.47 7.27 9.18
C ALA A 153 10.14 6.01 8.36
N GLU A 154 8.89 5.54 8.43
CA GLU A 154 8.39 4.41 7.65
C GLU A 154 8.49 4.67 6.14
N TRP A 155 8.00 5.82 5.67
CA TRP A 155 8.06 6.19 4.26
C TRP A 155 9.48 6.50 3.77
N ASP A 156 10.34 7.05 4.63
CA ASP A 156 11.77 7.23 4.35
C ASP A 156 12.50 5.89 4.23
N ALA A 157 12.19 4.92 5.10
CA ALA A 157 12.76 3.58 5.05
C ALA A 157 12.36 2.85 3.77
N LEU A 158 11.09 2.93 3.37
CA LEU A 158 10.61 2.38 2.10
C LEU A 158 11.34 3.03 0.91
N GLU A 159 11.52 4.36 0.91
CA GLU A 159 12.24 5.06 -0.15
C GLU A 159 13.68 4.55 -0.27
N GLN A 160 14.41 4.51 0.84
CA GLN A 160 15.79 4.03 0.89
C GLN A 160 15.90 2.59 0.42
N HIS A 161 14.99 1.73 0.86
CA HIS A 161 14.91 0.33 0.46
C HIS A 161 14.71 0.19 -1.05
N LEU A 162 13.88 1.01 -1.67
CA LEU A 162 13.63 0.92 -3.12
C LEU A 162 14.75 1.49 -3.98
N GLN A 163 15.53 2.46 -3.49
CA GLN A 163 16.67 3.00 -4.26
C GLN A 163 17.68 1.91 -4.64
N GLN A 164 17.84 0.86 -3.82
CA GLN A 164 18.76 -0.25 -4.12
C GLN A 164 18.38 -1.06 -5.38
N PHE A 165 17.13 -0.95 -5.84
CA PHE A 165 16.61 -1.66 -7.01
C PHE A 165 16.55 -0.78 -8.26
N LYS A 166 16.88 0.51 -8.17
CA LYS A 166 16.81 1.47 -9.28
C LYS A 166 18.00 1.40 -10.24
N GLU A 167 19.10 0.77 -9.82
CA GLU A 167 20.39 0.76 -10.50
C GLU A 167 20.72 -0.57 -11.23
N GLN A 168 19.75 -1.46 -11.42
CA GLN A 168 19.92 -2.76 -12.11
C GLN A 168 18.97 -2.94 -13.29
#